data_AF-A0A8B8FGM9-F1
#
_entry.id   AF-A0A8B8FGM9-F1
#
_cell.length_a   1.000
_cell.length_b   1.000
_cell.length_c   1.000
_cell.angle_alpha   90.00
_cell.angle_beta   90.00
_cell.angle_gamma   90.00
#
_symmetry.space_group_name_H-M   'P 1'
#
loop_
_entity.id
_entity.type
_entity.pdbx_description
1 polymer ?
#
loop_
_entity_poly.entity_id
_entity_poly.type
_entity_poly.pdbx_seq_one_letter_code
_entity_poly.pdbx_strand_id
1 'polypeptide(L)'
;MKRLSKKLCLYFILAFLVVCLINVLTSKYNKENDLKSYDEMFNTFYNYSKDSGLNGPKVSMDDPNLIRKLRDHFLVKPAEESKGRRIRYNLSDRSLIDPSMGQAMEIAKIIDYTKGGFFIECGALDGETRSNTLYFERYYGWTGLLIEADPLNFIKMLKKGRRAYLSPSCLSVNPYPEIVSFLQRSNMGRIANDEVVEDEVISNDIEKKTSPVLRCRRIRIKCNKNYSI
;
A
#
# COMPACT_ATOMS: atom_id res chain seq x y z
N MET A 1 48.03 2.52 30.24
CA MET A 1 47.15 2.64 29.05
C MET A 1 48.02 2.70 27.79
N LYS A 2 48.00 1.66 26.92
CA LYS A 2 48.79 1.67 25.68
C LYS A 2 48.17 2.69 24.70
N ARG A 3 48.93 3.72 24.31
CA ARG A 3 48.49 4.70 23.30
C ARG A 3 48.27 3.97 21.97
N LEU A 4 47.05 4.06 21.43
CA LEU A 4 46.75 3.59 20.08
C LEU A 4 47.70 4.28 19.08
N SER A 5 48.31 3.52 18.16
CA SER A 5 49.20 4.13 17.18
C SER A 5 48.41 5.07 16.26
N LYS A 6 49.01 6.21 15.87
CA LYS A 6 48.36 7.17 14.96
C LYS A 6 47.88 6.50 13.65
N LYS A 7 48.61 5.49 13.18
CA LYS A 7 48.23 4.67 12.01
C LYS A 7 46.96 3.85 12.27
N LEU A 8 46.85 3.22 13.44
CA LEU A 8 45.67 2.45 13.82
C LEU A 8 44.43 3.35 13.96
N CYS A 9 44.58 4.55 14.51
CA CYS A 9 43.50 5.55 14.56
C CYS A 9 43.06 6.00 13.15
N LEU A 10 44.01 6.21 12.23
CA LEU A 10 43.72 6.56 10.83
C LEU A 10 42.95 5.44 10.10
N TYR A 11 43.28 4.17 10.33
CA TYR A 11 42.53 3.05 9.75
C TYR A 11 41.09 2.99 10.24
N PHE A 12 40.83 3.24 11.53
CA PHE A 12 39.47 3.31 12.07
C PHE A 12 38.66 4.45 11.44
N ILE A 13 39.28 5.64 11.28
CA ILE A 13 38.64 6.78 10.62
C ILE A 13 38.32 6.43 9.15
N LEU A 14 39.27 5.86 8.42
CA LEU A 14 39.06 5.47 7.03
C LEU A 14 37.95 4.42 6.89
N ALA A 15 37.94 3.40 7.75
CA ALA A 15 36.90 2.37 7.76
C ALA A 15 35.51 2.96 8.07
N PHE A 16 35.43 3.87 9.04
CA PHE A 16 34.19 4.58 9.37
C PHE A 16 33.68 5.41 8.18
N LEU A 17 34.57 6.17 7.52
CA LEU A 17 34.21 6.96 6.33
C LEU A 17 33.73 6.07 5.18
N VAL A 18 34.34 4.90 4.96
CA VAL A 18 33.90 3.92 3.96
C VAL A 18 32.50 3.38 4.31
N VAL A 19 32.23 3.01 5.56
CA VAL A 19 30.90 2.55 6.00
C VAL A 19 29.86 3.66 5.82
N CYS A 20 30.18 4.90 6.19
CA CYS A 20 29.31 6.04 5.95
C CYS A 20 29.01 6.25 4.47
N LEU A 21 30.03 6.17 3.60
CA LEU A 21 29.86 6.29 2.16
C LEU A 21 28.98 5.18 1.59
N ILE A 22 29.21 3.92 1.99
CA ILE A 22 28.38 2.78 1.58
C ILE A 22 26.93 2.99 2.00
N ASN A 23 26.68 3.44 3.24
CA ASN A 23 25.32 3.73 3.72
C ASN A 23 24.66 4.85 2.92
N VAL A 24 25.39 5.92 2.58
CA VAL A 24 24.87 7.03 1.76
C VAL A 24 24.54 6.56 0.34
N LEU A 25 25.44 5.81 -0.30
CA LEU A 25 25.23 5.27 -1.65
C LEU A 25 24.05 4.30 -1.68
N THR A 26 23.96 3.40 -0.70
CA THR A 26 22.84 2.45 -0.57
C THR A 26 21.52 3.18 -0.34
N SER A 27 21.51 4.22 0.51
CA SER A 27 20.33 5.06 0.75
C SER A 27 19.86 5.76 -0.53
N LYS A 28 20.80 6.32 -1.31
CA LYS A 28 20.48 6.96 -2.59
C LYS A 28 19.90 5.97 -3.59
N TYR A 29 20.54 4.81 -3.75
CA TYR A 29 20.08 3.75 -4.65
C TYR A 29 18.67 3.26 -4.30
N ASN A 30 18.40 3.02 -3.01
CA ASN A 30 17.08 2.59 -2.55
C ASN A 30 16.01 3.64 -2.84
N LYS A 31 16.29 4.94 -2.67
CA LYS A 31 15.35 6.01 -2.99
C LYS A 31 14.99 6.06 -4.48
N GLU A 32 15.98 5.91 -5.38
CA GLU A 32 15.72 5.87 -6.82
C GLU A 32 14.84 4.68 -7.22
N ASN A 33 15.09 3.50 -6.62
CA ASN A 33 14.27 2.32 -6.86
C ASN A 33 12.84 2.46 -6.33
N ASP A 34 12.67 3.03 -5.13
CA ASP A 34 11.34 3.28 -4.57
C ASP A 34 10.56 4.27 -5.42
N LEU A 35 11.21 5.29 -5.99
CA LEU A 35 10.57 6.25 -6.89
C LEU A 35 10.15 5.61 -8.21
N LYS A 36 11.03 4.81 -8.85
CA LYS A 36 10.67 4.06 -10.07
C LYS A 36 9.51 3.09 -9.82
N SER A 37 9.55 2.38 -8.68
CA SER A 37 8.48 1.48 -8.27
C SER A 37 7.17 2.24 -8.03
N TYR A 38 7.23 3.47 -7.51
CA TYR A 38 6.06 4.31 -7.35
C TYR A 38 5.47 4.72 -8.70
N ASP A 39 6.29 5.23 -9.63
CA ASP A 39 5.83 5.69 -10.94
C ASP A 39 5.21 4.57 -11.77
N GLU A 40 5.83 3.38 -11.77
CA GLU A 40 5.30 2.19 -12.46
C GLU A 40 3.95 1.78 -11.89
N MET A 41 3.84 1.70 -10.56
CA MET A 41 2.60 1.33 -9.86
C MET A 41 1.51 2.39 -10.07
N PHE A 42 1.86 3.67 -9.97
CA PHE A 42 0.92 4.78 -10.19
C PHE A 42 0.38 4.75 -11.61
N ASN A 43 1.24 4.55 -12.60
CA ASN A 43 0.81 4.41 -14.00
C ASN A 43 -0.03 3.16 -14.25
N THR A 44 0.20 2.09 -13.50
CA THR A 44 -0.55 0.84 -13.62
C THR A 44 -1.97 0.95 -13.05
N PHE A 45 -2.12 1.53 -11.85
CA PHE A 45 -3.37 1.45 -11.08
C PHE A 45 -4.13 2.78 -10.96
N TYR A 46 -3.44 3.91 -11.11
CA TYR A 46 -3.99 5.26 -10.86
C TYR A 46 -4.02 6.14 -12.11
N ASN A 47 -3.60 5.62 -13.27
CA ASN A 47 -3.73 6.32 -14.54
C ASN A 47 -5.09 6.04 -15.19
N TYR A 48 -5.99 7.01 -15.08
CA TYR A 48 -7.35 6.93 -15.62
C TYR A 48 -7.50 7.57 -17.01
N SER A 49 -6.41 7.87 -17.72
CA SER A 49 -6.45 8.49 -19.06
C SER A 49 -7.25 7.69 -20.09
N LYS A 50 -7.33 6.36 -19.89
CA LYS A 50 -8.12 5.42 -20.70
C LYS A 50 -9.34 4.89 -19.97
N ASP A 51 -9.76 5.52 -18.86
CA ASP A 51 -10.91 5.05 -18.09
C ASP A 51 -12.18 5.27 -18.92
N SER A 52 -12.63 4.17 -19.54
CA SER A 52 -13.90 4.06 -20.25
C SER A 52 -15.06 4.60 -19.41
N GLY A 53 -16.16 4.97 -20.06
CA GLY A 53 -17.38 5.53 -19.44
C GLY A 53 -18.13 4.60 -18.44
N LEU A 54 -17.41 3.73 -17.74
CA LEU A 54 -17.82 2.87 -16.63
C LEU A 54 -17.69 3.61 -15.28
N ASN A 55 -18.08 4.89 -15.28
CA ASN A 55 -18.18 5.74 -14.09
C ASN A 55 -19.45 6.60 -14.19
N GLY A 56 -19.98 7.01 -13.05
CA GLY A 56 -21.13 7.90 -12.93
C GLY A 56 -22.47 7.17 -12.84
N PRO A 57 -23.57 7.91 -12.63
CA PRO A 57 -24.87 7.39 -12.21
C PRO A 57 -25.57 6.47 -13.21
N LYS A 58 -25.11 6.46 -14.47
CA LYS A 58 -25.67 5.60 -15.52
C LYS A 58 -25.05 4.21 -15.55
N VAL A 59 -24.02 3.96 -14.74
CA VAL A 59 -23.27 2.70 -14.72
C VAL A 59 -23.68 1.93 -13.48
N SER A 60 -24.22 0.74 -13.67
CA SER A 60 -24.55 -0.14 -12.55
C SER A 60 -23.30 -0.75 -11.94
N MET A 61 -23.31 -1.00 -10.62
CA MET A 61 -22.21 -1.64 -9.90
C MET A 61 -22.01 -3.12 -10.27
N ASP A 62 -23.00 -3.75 -10.87
CA ASP A 62 -22.96 -5.11 -11.40
C ASP A 62 -22.79 -5.16 -12.93
N ASP A 63 -22.50 -4.01 -13.57
CA ASP A 63 -22.23 -3.96 -15.01
C ASP A 63 -21.11 -4.96 -15.36
N PRO A 64 -21.33 -5.92 -16.29
CA PRO A 64 -20.33 -6.95 -16.60
C PRO A 64 -18.99 -6.39 -17.10
N ASN A 65 -19.01 -5.25 -17.79
CA ASN A 65 -17.79 -4.58 -18.24
C ASN A 65 -17.07 -3.91 -17.08
N LEU A 66 -17.80 -3.35 -16.10
CA LEU A 66 -17.22 -2.86 -14.86
C LEU A 66 -16.57 -4.01 -14.07
N ILE A 67 -17.28 -5.13 -13.86
CA ILE A 67 -16.76 -6.29 -13.13
C ILE A 67 -15.48 -6.81 -13.80
N ARG A 68 -15.49 -6.99 -15.13
CA ARG A 68 -14.32 -7.40 -15.90
C ARG A 68 -13.16 -6.43 -15.70
N LYS A 69 -13.43 -5.12 -15.80
CA LYS A 69 -12.41 -4.09 -15.57
C LYS A 69 -11.83 -4.15 -14.15
N LEU A 70 -12.65 -4.37 -13.14
CA LEU A 70 -12.18 -4.49 -11.76
C LEU A 70 -11.28 -5.71 -11.58
N ARG A 71 -11.66 -6.84 -12.16
CA ARG A 71 -10.86 -8.08 -12.15
C ARG A 71 -9.52 -7.92 -12.86
N ASP A 72 -9.52 -7.25 -14.01
CA ASP A 72 -8.32 -7.14 -14.86
C ASP A 72 -7.35 -6.06 -14.38
N HIS A 73 -7.85 -4.98 -13.74
CA HIS A 73 -7.05 -3.78 -13.44
C HIS A 73 -7.06 -3.32 -11.99
N PHE A 74 -8.02 -3.75 -11.16
CA PHE A 74 -8.16 -3.25 -9.78
C PHE A 74 -8.16 -4.37 -8.73
N LEU A 75 -7.86 -5.61 -9.12
CA LEU A 75 -7.74 -6.74 -8.22
C LEU A 75 -6.39 -7.43 -8.44
N VAL A 76 -5.51 -7.28 -7.46
CA VAL A 76 -4.26 -8.03 -7.40
C VAL A 76 -4.53 -9.32 -6.64
N LYS A 77 -4.16 -10.46 -7.25
CA LYS A 77 -4.33 -11.79 -6.66
C LYS A 77 -3.48 -11.97 -5.41
N PRO A 78 -3.86 -12.89 -4.50
CA PRO A 78 -3.00 -13.32 -3.40
C PRO A 78 -1.57 -13.61 -3.85
N ALA A 79 -0.59 -13.32 -2.99
CA ALA A 79 0.81 -13.41 -3.36
C ALA A 79 1.25 -14.84 -3.76
N GLU A 80 0.67 -15.86 -3.12
CA GLU A 80 0.94 -17.27 -3.43
C GLU A 80 0.46 -17.66 -4.83
N GLU A 81 -0.76 -17.25 -5.19
CA GLU A 81 -1.32 -17.47 -6.53
C GLU A 81 -0.51 -16.74 -7.60
N SER A 82 -0.09 -15.51 -7.31
CA SER A 82 0.66 -14.68 -8.26
C SER A 82 2.06 -15.24 -8.57
N LYS A 83 2.72 -15.92 -7.62
CA LYS A 83 4.07 -16.49 -7.84
C LYS A 83 4.09 -18.01 -8.00
N GLY A 84 2.95 -18.69 -7.94
CA GLY A 84 2.84 -20.14 -8.08
C GLY A 84 3.58 -20.95 -7.00
N ARG A 85 3.88 -20.35 -5.84
CA ARG A 85 4.60 -21.00 -4.74
C ARG A 85 4.21 -20.40 -3.40
N ARG A 86 4.36 -21.18 -2.33
CA ARG A 86 4.14 -20.70 -0.95
C ARG A 86 5.07 -19.52 -0.64
N ILE A 87 4.51 -18.40 -0.22
CA ILE A 87 5.25 -17.19 0.13
C ILE A 87 5.16 -16.99 1.65
N ARG A 88 6.31 -16.69 2.26
CA ARG A 88 6.33 -16.25 3.66
C ARG A 88 5.92 -14.78 3.71
N TYR A 89 5.10 -14.45 4.70
CA TYR A 89 4.83 -13.05 5.04
C TYR A 89 6.12 -12.26 5.25
N ASN A 90 6.14 -11.04 4.72
CA ASN A 90 7.20 -10.06 4.90
C ASN A 90 6.71 -8.97 5.88
N LEU A 91 6.51 -9.38 7.14
CA LEU A 91 6.07 -8.50 8.22
C LEU A 91 7.29 -7.89 8.92
N SER A 92 7.11 -6.67 9.40
CA SER A 92 8.07 -5.92 10.20
C SER A 92 8.30 -6.61 11.54
N ASP A 93 7.22 -7.04 12.21
CA ASP A 93 7.28 -7.88 13.41
C ASP A 93 6.42 -9.13 13.24
N ARG A 94 7.08 -10.28 13.06
CA ARG A 94 6.41 -11.57 12.90
C ARG A 94 5.93 -12.16 14.23
N SER A 95 6.50 -11.71 15.35
CA SER A 95 6.14 -12.16 16.70
C SER A 95 4.87 -11.48 17.20
N LEU A 96 4.55 -10.29 16.70
CA LEU A 96 3.28 -9.64 16.96
C LEU A 96 2.13 -10.48 16.41
N ILE A 97 1.32 -11.00 17.32
CA ILE A 97 0.19 -11.88 17.01
C ILE A 97 -0.98 -11.07 16.48
N ASP A 98 -1.39 -10.04 17.23
CA ASP A 98 -2.53 -9.19 16.91
C ASP A 98 -2.07 -7.73 16.71
N PRO A 99 -1.92 -7.26 15.46
CA PRO A 99 -1.55 -5.87 15.19
C PRO A 99 -2.73 -4.90 15.32
N SER A 100 -3.98 -5.38 15.46
CA SER A 100 -5.21 -4.56 15.46
C SER A 100 -5.43 -3.72 16.73
N MET A 101 -4.49 -3.80 17.68
CA MET A 101 -4.59 -3.24 19.03
C MET A 101 -5.76 -3.86 19.83
N GLY A 102 -5.99 -5.16 19.67
CA GLY A 102 -6.95 -5.95 20.45
C GLY A 102 -8.32 -6.14 19.79
N GLN A 103 -8.64 -5.41 18.73
CA GLN A 103 -9.94 -5.51 18.05
C GLN A 103 -10.18 -6.90 17.45
N ALA A 104 -9.16 -7.49 16.83
CA ALA A 104 -9.25 -8.81 16.22
C ALA A 104 -9.53 -9.89 17.27
N MET A 105 -8.97 -9.77 18.48
CA MET A 105 -9.26 -10.69 19.57
C MET A 105 -10.72 -10.61 20.04
N GLU A 106 -11.28 -9.40 20.16
CA GLU A 106 -12.69 -9.24 20.54
C GLU A 106 -13.63 -9.77 19.44
N ILE A 107 -13.32 -9.49 18.18
CA ILE A 107 -14.07 -10.06 17.05
C ILE A 107 -14.00 -11.59 17.11
N ALA A 108 -12.81 -12.18 17.35
CA ALA A 108 -12.64 -13.62 17.41
C ALA A 108 -13.55 -14.28 18.46
N LYS A 109 -13.76 -13.64 19.61
CA LYS A 109 -14.73 -14.11 20.62
C LYS A 109 -16.18 -14.06 20.11
N ILE A 110 -16.55 -12.96 19.45
CA ILE A 110 -17.91 -12.77 18.91
C ILE A 110 -18.24 -13.82 17.86
N ILE A 111 -17.28 -14.15 17.00
CA ILE A 111 -17.45 -15.16 15.94
C ILE A 111 -17.07 -16.58 16.39
N ASP A 112 -16.98 -16.82 17.69
CA ASP A 112 -16.61 -18.12 18.29
C ASP A 112 -15.40 -18.79 17.61
N TYR A 113 -14.35 -18.01 17.38
CA TYR A 113 -13.08 -18.48 16.84
C TYR A 113 -13.21 -19.21 15.48
N THR A 114 -14.23 -18.84 14.69
CA THR A 114 -14.54 -19.42 13.38
C THR A 114 -13.32 -19.41 12.46
N LYS A 115 -13.11 -20.53 11.75
CA LYS A 115 -12.03 -20.71 10.78
C LYS A 115 -12.56 -20.66 9.34
N GLY A 116 -11.67 -20.30 8.41
CA GLY A 116 -11.97 -20.34 6.98
C GLY A 116 -13.01 -19.32 6.51
N GLY A 117 -13.16 -18.19 7.21
CA GLY A 117 -14.07 -17.12 6.79
C GLY A 117 -13.49 -16.21 5.71
N PHE A 118 -14.27 -15.19 5.34
CA PHE A 118 -13.88 -14.17 4.38
C PHE A 118 -14.02 -12.77 4.99
N PHE A 119 -12.97 -11.94 4.86
CA PHE A 119 -13.00 -10.54 5.33
C PHE A 119 -12.92 -9.54 4.18
N ILE A 120 -13.41 -8.33 4.43
CA ILE A 120 -13.12 -7.14 3.61
C ILE A 120 -12.58 -6.08 4.57
N GLU A 121 -11.35 -5.62 4.34
CA GLU A 121 -10.73 -4.53 5.11
C GLU A 121 -10.60 -3.29 4.23
N CYS A 122 -11.28 -2.21 4.61
CA CYS A 122 -11.26 -0.94 3.90
C CYS A 122 -10.37 0.04 4.66
N GLY A 123 -9.36 0.59 4.00
CA GLY A 123 -8.28 1.34 4.66
C GLY A 123 -7.23 0.39 5.24
N ALA A 124 -6.76 -0.55 4.42
CA ALA A 124 -5.81 -1.58 4.82
C ALA A 124 -4.39 -1.04 5.10
N LEU A 125 -4.14 0.25 4.83
CA LEU A 125 -2.87 0.92 5.06
C LEU A 125 -1.72 0.16 4.38
N ASP A 126 -0.64 -0.13 5.09
CA ASP A 126 0.52 -0.86 4.56
C ASP A 126 0.33 -2.39 4.58
N GLY A 127 -0.88 -2.87 4.87
CA GLY A 127 -1.21 -4.29 4.96
C GLY A 127 -0.70 -5.00 6.22
N GLU A 128 -0.17 -4.29 7.21
CA GLU A 128 0.34 -4.89 8.46
C GLU A 128 -0.01 -4.03 9.67
N THR A 129 0.41 -2.77 9.65
CA THR A 129 0.27 -1.83 10.75
C THR A 129 -1.20 -1.61 11.05
N ARG A 130 -1.63 -1.97 12.27
CA ARG A 130 -3.02 -1.87 12.73
C ARG A 130 -4.03 -2.69 11.92
N SER A 131 -3.59 -3.70 11.16
CA SER A 131 -4.51 -4.51 10.37
C SER A 131 -5.46 -5.31 11.26
N ASN A 132 -6.76 -5.16 11.02
CA ASN A 132 -7.79 -5.90 11.75
C ASN A 132 -7.90 -7.35 11.27
N THR A 133 -7.41 -7.66 10.07
CA THR A 133 -7.63 -8.95 9.41
C THR A 133 -6.41 -9.86 9.39
N LEU A 134 -5.20 -9.31 9.62
CA LEU A 134 -3.96 -10.10 9.56
C LEU A 134 -3.96 -11.25 10.59
N TYR A 135 -4.58 -11.05 11.75
CA TYR A 135 -4.75 -12.10 12.77
C TYR A 135 -5.57 -13.28 12.24
N PHE A 136 -6.74 -13.01 11.64
CA PHE A 136 -7.62 -14.03 11.07
C PHE A 136 -6.98 -14.75 9.88
N GLU A 137 -6.30 -14.00 9.01
CA GLU A 137 -5.59 -14.55 7.86
C GLU A 137 -4.49 -15.54 8.28
N ARG A 138 -3.69 -15.17 9.29
CA ARG A 138 -2.54 -15.97 9.76
C ARG A 138 -2.94 -17.21 10.56
N TYR A 139 -3.95 -17.08 11.43
CA TYR A 139 -4.21 -18.09 12.47
C TYR A 139 -5.53 -18.84 12.30
N TYR A 140 -6.48 -18.30 11.54
CA TYR A 140 -7.80 -18.90 11.34
C TYR A 140 -8.04 -19.32 9.89
N GLY A 141 -7.06 -19.12 9.00
CA GLY A 141 -7.16 -19.51 7.60
C GLY A 141 -8.18 -18.70 6.82
N TRP A 142 -8.50 -17.49 7.27
CA TRP A 142 -9.40 -16.61 6.55
C TRP A 142 -8.72 -16.09 5.28
N THR A 143 -9.51 -15.95 4.23
CA THR A 143 -9.14 -15.20 3.02
C THR A 143 -9.87 -13.86 3.01
N GLY A 144 -9.61 -13.01 2.03
CA GLY A 144 -10.34 -11.75 1.96
C GLY A 144 -9.88 -10.80 0.89
N LEU A 145 -10.31 -9.55 1.05
CA LEU A 145 -9.96 -8.41 0.23
C LEU A 145 -9.44 -7.26 1.11
N LEU A 146 -8.29 -6.71 0.74
CA LEU A 146 -7.72 -5.50 1.32
C LEU A 146 -7.86 -4.35 0.33
N ILE A 147 -8.53 -3.27 0.74
CA ILE A 147 -8.76 -2.07 -0.07
C ILE A 147 -7.95 -0.93 0.52
N GLU A 148 -7.09 -0.31 -0.27
CA GLU A 148 -6.33 0.87 0.13
C GLU A 148 -6.24 1.88 -1.02
N ALA A 149 -6.65 3.10 -0.72
CA ALA A 149 -6.70 4.20 -1.67
C ALA A 149 -5.32 4.86 -1.83
N ASP A 150 -4.57 5.06 -0.75
CA ASP A 150 -3.28 5.76 -0.77
C ASP A 150 -2.22 4.92 -1.51
N PRO A 151 -1.69 5.41 -2.65
CA PRO A 151 -0.75 4.63 -3.46
C PRO A 151 0.53 4.26 -2.73
N LEU A 152 1.01 5.10 -1.81
CA LEU A 152 2.23 4.81 -1.03
C LEU A 152 1.99 3.66 -0.03
N ASN A 153 0.80 3.61 0.55
CA ASN A 153 0.41 2.51 1.42
C ASN A 153 0.19 1.23 0.61
N PHE A 154 -0.48 1.33 -0.55
CA PHE A 154 -0.68 0.20 -1.45
C PHE A 154 0.65 -0.43 -1.89
N ILE A 155 1.66 0.36 -2.27
CA ILE A 155 3.00 -0.14 -2.62
C ILE A 155 3.63 -0.92 -1.46
N LYS A 156 3.51 -0.41 -0.22
CA LYS A 156 4.03 -1.12 0.96
C LYS A 156 3.28 -2.44 1.16
N MET A 157 1.96 -2.44 0.98
CA MET A 157 1.11 -3.61 1.11
C MET A 157 1.47 -4.71 0.09
N LEU A 158 1.74 -4.35 -1.18
CA LEU A 158 2.21 -5.28 -2.21
C LEU A 158 3.46 -6.08 -1.76
N LYS A 159 4.31 -5.47 -0.94
CA LYS A 159 5.56 -6.08 -0.44
C LYS A 159 5.35 -7.00 0.77
N LYS A 160 4.17 -7.03 1.40
CA LYS A 160 3.90 -7.82 2.63
C LYS A 160 3.65 -9.30 2.39
N GLY A 161 3.31 -9.69 1.16
CA GLY A 161 2.98 -11.08 0.84
C GLY A 161 1.69 -11.55 1.51
N ARG A 162 0.68 -10.67 1.60
CA ARG A 162 -0.66 -11.01 2.08
C ARG A 162 -1.28 -12.11 1.22
N ARG A 163 -2.12 -12.94 1.85
CA ARG A 163 -2.84 -14.05 1.21
C ARG A 163 -4.28 -13.66 0.83
N ALA A 164 -4.60 -12.37 0.96
CA ALA A 164 -5.83 -11.74 0.49
C ALA A 164 -5.64 -11.10 -0.90
N TYR A 165 -6.75 -10.88 -1.60
CA TYR A 165 -6.79 -9.99 -2.76
C TYR A 165 -6.50 -8.56 -2.31
N LEU A 166 -5.88 -7.77 -3.18
CA LEU A 166 -5.55 -6.36 -2.91
C LEU A 166 -6.20 -5.46 -3.96
N SER A 167 -6.78 -4.34 -3.54
CA SER A 167 -7.36 -3.35 -4.43
C SER A 167 -6.84 -1.93 -4.15
N PRO A 168 -6.27 -1.23 -5.16
CA PRO A 168 -5.77 0.15 -5.07
C PRO A 168 -6.89 1.16 -5.30
N SER A 169 -7.99 1.02 -4.57
CA SER A 169 -9.25 1.71 -4.82
C SER A 169 -9.87 2.25 -3.53
N CYS A 170 -10.99 2.97 -3.66
CA CYS A 170 -11.81 3.42 -2.53
C CYS A 170 -13.21 2.81 -2.57
N LEU A 171 -14.00 3.04 -1.52
CA LEU A 171 -15.43 2.78 -1.52
C LEU A 171 -16.18 4.04 -1.94
N SER A 172 -17.13 3.88 -2.86
CA SER A 172 -17.98 4.99 -3.28
C SER A 172 -19.05 5.26 -2.24
N VAL A 173 -19.33 6.55 -1.98
CA VAL A 173 -20.47 6.99 -1.18
C VAL A 173 -21.77 6.95 -1.99
N ASN A 174 -21.67 6.82 -3.30
CA ASN A 174 -22.76 6.72 -4.25
C ASN A 174 -23.02 5.26 -4.64
N PRO A 175 -24.21 4.93 -5.18
CA PRO A 175 -24.53 3.58 -5.64
C PRO A 175 -23.93 3.23 -7.03
N TYR A 176 -22.98 4.02 -7.54
CA TYR A 176 -22.34 3.85 -8.85
C TYR A 176 -20.82 4.05 -8.78
N PRO A 177 -20.03 3.42 -9.66
CA PRO A 177 -18.58 3.61 -9.68
C PRO A 177 -18.24 5.06 -10.04
N GLU A 178 -17.21 5.62 -9.41
CA GLU A 178 -16.82 7.00 -9.66
C GLU A 178 -15.31 7.20 -9.49
N ILE A 179 -14.80 8.27 -10.09
CA ILE A 179 -13.44 8.72 -9.85
C ILE A 179 -13.54 10.01 -9.04
N VAL A 180 -12.99 9.98 -7.83
CA VAL A 180 -13.03 11.11 -6.90
C VAL A 180 -11.65 11.73 -6.72
N SER A 181 -11.62 12.96 -6.21
CA SER A 181 -10.42 13.58 -5.68
C SER A 181 -10.11 12.98 -4.31
N PHE A 182 -8.88 12.56 -4.07
CA PHE A 182 -8.43 11.99 -2.81
C PHE A 182 -7.22 12.76 -2.29
N LEU A 183 -7.30 13.16 -1.02
CA LEU A 183 -6.23 13.80 -0.29
C LEU A 183 -5.30 12.73 0.28
N GLN A 184 -4.16 12.52 -0.36
CA GLN A 184 -3.17 11.53 0.06
C GLN A 184 -2.45 11.96 1.33
N ARG A 185 -2.67 11.21 2.43
CA ARG A 185 -2.09 11.51 3.76
C ARG A 185 -1.88 10.26 4.63
N SER A 186 -1.35 9.17 4.09
CA SER A 186 -1.06 7.96 4.88
C SER A 186 -2.31 7.51 5.66
N ASN A 187 -2.26 7.44 6.98
CA ASN A 187 -3.38 7.07 7.85
C ASN A 187 -4.47 8.14 8.02
N MET A 188 -4.33 9.32 7.40
CA MET A 188 -5.29 10.43 7.44
C MET A 188 -5.84 10.77 6.04
N GLY A 189 -5.66 9.88 5.06
CA GLY A 189 -6.19 10.09 3.71
C GLY A 189 -7.72 10.16 3.68
N ARG A 190 -8.27 10.94 2.75
CA ARG A 190 -9.74 11.10 2.62
C ARG A 190 -10.15 11.55 1.22
N ILE A 191 -11.40 11.28 0.84
CA ILE A 191 -12.04 11.90 -0.31
C ILE A 191 -12.10 13.43 -0.08
N ALA A 192 -11.79 14.21 -1.11
CA ALA A 192 -11.85 15.66 -1.12
C ALA A 192 -13.00 16.13 -2.01
N ASN A 193 -13.71 17.18 -1.58
CA ASN A 193 -14.93 17.67 -2.23
C ASN A 193 -14.68 18.68 -3.36
N ASP A 194 -13.44 19.14 -3.56
CA ASP A 194 -13.13 20.18 -4.54
C ASP A 194 -12.66 19.56 -5.87
N GLU A 195 -13.00 20.22 -6.98
CA GLU A 195 -12.52 19.88 -8.32
C GLU A 195 -10.99 19.82 -8.38
N VAL A 196 -10.49 18.93 -9.24
CA VAL A 196 -9.07 18.64 -9.43
C VAL A 196 -8.35 19.93 -9.85
N VAL A 197 -7.50 20.47 -8.99
CA VAL A 197 -6.30 21.15 -9.48
C VAL A 197 -5.36 20.01 -9.81
N GLU A 198 -5.05 19.82 -11.09
CA GLU A 198 -3.89 19.01 -11.46
C GLU A 198 -2.71 19.67 -10.77
N ASP A 199 -2.23 19.09 -9.67
CA ASP A 199 -0.91 19.48 -9.18
C ASP A 199 0.01 19.12 -10.34
N GLU A 200 0.44 20.12 -11.10
CA GLU A 200 1.59 19.97 -11.98
C GLU A 200 2.63 19.21 -11.18
N VAL A 201 3.09 18.08 -11.73
CA VAL A 201 4.28 17.44 -11.20
C VAL A 201 5.40 18.44 -11.45
N ILE A 202 5.56 19.41 -10.54
CA ILE A 202 6.62 20.40 -10.60
C ILE A 202 7.91 19.59 -10.45
N SER A 203 8.51 19.30 -11.58
CA SER A 203 9.78 18.60 -11.77
C SER A 203 10.98 19.40 -11.25
N ASN A 204 10.75 20.50 -10.52
CA ASN A 204 11.78 21.46 -10.13
C ASN A 204 12.15 21.45 -8.64
N ASP A 205 11.66 20.51 -7.83
CA ASP A 205 12.07 20.37 -6.41
C ASP A 205 13.22 19.36 -6.20
N ILE A 206 14.05 19.10 -7.22
CA ILE A 206 15.23 18.22 -7.10
C ILE A 206 16.31 18.80 -6.16
N GLU A 207 16.29 20.10 -5.83
CA GLU A 207 17.32 20.72 -4.99
C GLU A 207 16.99 20.89 -3.49
N LYS A 208 15.77 20.62 -3.03
CA LYS A 208 15.50 20.63 -1.58
C LYS A 208 15.69 19.24 -1.00
N LYS A 209 16.88 19.03 -0.44
CA LYS A 209 17.27 17.91 0.45
C LYS A 209 16.31 17.79 1.65
N THR A 210 15.15 17.20 1.46
CA THR A 210 14.41 16.46 2.47
C THR A 210 13.80 15.24 1.80
N SER A 211 13.69 14.15 2.56
CA SER A 211 13.14 12.84 2.19
C SER A 211 11.86 12.93 1.32
N PRO A 212 11.45 11.91 0.52
CA PRO A 212 10.16 11.90 -0.21
C PRO A 212 8.92 11.84 0.71
N VAL A 213 9.01 12.45 1.88
CA VAL A 213 8.09 12.43 3.00
C VAL A 213 7.07 13.54 2.80
N LEU A 214 5.82 13.12 2.58
CA LEU A 214 4.60 13.88 2.84
C LEU A 214 4.54 15.30 2.23
N ARG A 215 4.46 15.41 0.91
CA ARG A 215 3.56 16.43 0.37
C ARG A 215 2.18 15.80 0.27
N CYS A 216 1.22 16.40 0.97
CA CYS A 216 -0.19 16.15 0.77
C CYS A 216 -0.49 16.33 -0.72
N ARG A 217 -0.75 15.24 -1.43
CA ARG A 217 -1.04 15.25 -2.87
C ARG A 217 -2.53 15.00 -3.07
N ARG A 218 -3.16 15.75 -3.97
CA ARG A 218 -4.49 15.38 -4.47
C ARG A 218 -4.30 14.42 -5.64
N ILE A 219 -4.94 13.27 -5.57
CA ILE A 219 -4.89 12.26 -6.65
C ILE A 219 -6.30 11.82 -7.00
N ARG A 220 -6.47 11.35 -8.23
CA ARG A 220 -7.72 10.69 -8.63
C ARG A 220 -7.70 9.25 -8.10
N ILE A 221 -8.83 8.77 -7.62
CA ILE A 221 -8.99 7.35 -7.20
C ILE A 221 -10.34 6.83 -7.67
N LYS A 222 -10.34 5.61 -8.22
CA LYS A 222 -11.58 4.89 -8.53
C LYS A 222 -12.19 4.32 -7.25
N CYS A 223 -13.44 4.70 -7.00
CA CYS A 223 -14.24 4.19 -5.92
C CYS A 223 -15.28 3.19 -6.44
N ASN A 224 -15.38 2.02 -5.81
CA ASN A 224 -16.38 0.98 -6.12
C ASN A 224 -16.96 0.43 -4.82
N LYS A 225 -18.24 0.07 -4.84
CA LYS A 225 -18.92 -0.52 -3.67
C LYS A 225 -18.93 -2.04 -3.71
N ASN A 226 -18.87 -2.62 -4.91
CA ASN A 226 -18.93 -4.06 -5.12
C ASN A 226 -17.60 -4.59 -5.64
N TYR A 227 -17.09 -5.61 -4.96
CA TYR A 227 -16.00 -6.47 -5.44
C TYR A 227 -16.57 -7.88 -5.53
N SER A 228 -16.97 -8.31 -6.73
CA SER A 228 -17.35 -9.70 -6.98
C SER A 228 -16.08 -10.50 -7.28
N ILE A 229 -15.46 -10.98 -6.21
CA ILE A 229 -14.28 -11.86 -6.27
C ILE A 229 -14.73 -13.27 -6.63
#